data_AF-A0A522W4L9-F1
#
_entry.id   AF-A0A522W4L9-F1
#
_cell.length_a   1.000
_cell.length_b   1.000
_cell.length_c   1.000
_cell.angle_alpha   90.00
_cell.angle_beta   90.00
_cell.angle_gamma   90.00
#
_symmetry.space_group_name_H-M   'P 1'
#
loop_
_entity.id
_entity.type
_entity.pdbx_description
1 polymer ?
#
loop_
_entity_poly.entity_id
_entity_poly.type
_entity_poly.pdbx_seq_one_letter_code
_entity_poly.pdbx_strand_id
1 'polypeptide(L)'
;MEPKDYYCKNFRADFAEFMAKSKMVHQHPGEDVYIPIQDLNENTMSHVKTDPWHTMRFLYCLAFTILIDQVMYTYFKNEYGKFQSITLYPKIEYCISNMNARPWDIAQRAGGLTTFEKFADFFNQDFKEFFEKQNFPSANWMKVREVMLNDKDVCSGSFGQIFCDKLRQS
;
A
#
# COMPACT_ATOMS: atom_id res chain seq x y z
N MET A 1 -10.91 -7.22 14.91
CA MET A 1 -10.56 -5.81 14.65
C MET A 1 -10.81 -5.53 13.19
N GLU A 2 -11.61 -4.51 12.90
CA GLU A 2 -11.97 -4.10 11.55
C GLU A 2 -10.80 -3.41 10.83
N PRO A 3 -10.77 -3.37 9.47
CA PRO A 3 -9.69 -2.76 8.70
C PRO A 3 -9.37 -1.32 9.14
N LYS A 4 -10.40 -0.49 9.29
CA LYS A 4 -10.28 0.91 9.73
C LYS A 4 -9.62 1.03 11.10
N ASP A 5 -10.04 0.21 12.07
CA ASP A 5 -9.50 0.25 13.43
C ASP A 5 -8.00 -0.05 13.42
N TYR A 6 -7.60 -1.12 12.72
CA TYR A 6 -6.20 -1.50 12.65
C TYR A 6 -5.36 -0.44 11.93
N TYR A 7 -5.84 0.05 10.78
CA TYR A 7 -5.12 1.07 10.01
C TYR A 7 -4.91 2.37 10.81
N CYS A 8 -5.96 2.88 11.46
CA CYS A 8 -5.88 4.14 12.20
C CYS A 8 -5.13 4.03 13.53
N LYS A 9 -5.15 2.87 14.21
CA LYS A 9 -4.61 2.73 15.58
C LYS A 9 -3.26 2.03 15.65
N ASN A 10 -2.99 1.07 14.76
CA ASN A 10 -1.86 0.14 14.89
C ASN A 10 -0.85 0.26 13.76
N PHE A 11 -1.32 0.40 12.51
CA PHE A 11 -0.48 0.25 11.33
C PHE A 11 0.78 1.13 11.35
N ARG A 12 0.68 2.40 11.75
CA ARG A 12 1.85 3.31 11.78
C ARG A 12 2.89 2.91 12.81
N ALA A 13 2.48 2.43 13.99
CA ALA A 13 3.40 1.97 15.02
C ALA A 13 4.09 0.66 14.58
N ASP A 14 3.29 -0.28 14.05
CA ASP A 14 3.80 -1.55 13.51
C ASP A 14 4.78 -1.32 12.35
N PHE A 15 4.48 -0.36 11.48
CA PHE A 15 5.34 0.01 10.36
C PHE A 15 6.64 0.68 10.84
N ALA A 16 6.57 1.57 11.84
CA ALA A 16 7.75 2.19 12.42
C ALA A 16 8.68 1.15 13.07
N GLU A 17 8.13 0.18 13.80
CA GLU A 17 8.92 -0.90 14.38
C GLU A 17 9.51 -1.82 13.29
N PHE A 18 8.75 -2.08 12.22
CA PHE A 18 9.27 -2.78 11.05
C PHE A 18 10.47 -2.06 10.44
N MET A 19 10.36 -0.74 10.23
CA MET A 19 11.47 0.08 9.72
C MET A 19 12.69 0.05 10.64
N ALA A 20 12.49 0.08 11.96
CA ALA A 20 13.59 0.01 12.92
C ALA A 20 14.33 -1.33 12.90
N LYS A 21 13.66 -2.42 12.49
CA LYS A 21 14.25 -3.76 12.39
C LYS A 21 14.80 -4.08 11.00
N SER A 22 14.34 -3.39 9.96
CA SER A 22 14.75 -3.61 8.58
C SER A 22 16.22 -3.23 8.40
N LYS A 23 17.01 -4.16 7.87
CA LYS A 23 18.47 -4.02 7.71
C LYS A 23 18.89 -3.77 6.27
N MET A 24 17.98 -4.00 5.33
CA MET A 24 18.24 -3.85 3.90
C MET A 24 17.64 -2.56 3.32
N VAL A 25 17.10 -1.70 4.19
CA VAL A 25 16.67 -0.34 3.84
C VAL A 25 17.83 0.40 3.19
N HIS A 26 17.58 0.98 2.02
CA HIS A 26 18.58 1.76 1.31
C HIS A 26 17.92 2.89 0.54
N GLN A 27 18.73 3.84 0.09
CA GLN A 27 18.28 4.99 -0.68
C GLN A 27 18.75 4.85 -2.11
N HIS A 28 17.86 5.09 -3.07
CA HIS A 28 18.25 5.25 -4.47
C HIS A 28 18.62 6.71 -4.75
N PRO A 29 19.67 6.99 -5.53
CA PRO A 29 20.10 8.37 -5.80
C PRO A 29 18.98 9.24 -6.40
N GLY A 30 18.66 10.35 -5.72
CA GLY A 30 17.60 11.26 -6.15
C GLY A 30 16.18 10.77 -5.84
N GLU A 31 16.04 9.66 -5.12
CA GLU A 31 14.77 9.13 -4.64
C GLU A 31 14.79 8.90 -3.11
N ASP A 32 13.67 8.41 -2.60
CA ASP A 32 13.49 8.11 -1.19
C ASP A 32 14.05 6.76 -0.78
N VAL A 33 13.72 6.39 0.44
CA VAL A 33 14.08 5.14 1.07
C VAL A 33 13.24 4.00 0.51
N TYR A 34 13.91 2.94 0.06
CA TYR A 34 13.33 1.70 -0.43
C TYR A 34 13.60 0.55 0.54
N ILE A 35 12.60 -0.33 0.65
CA ILE A 35 12.67 -1.56 1.43
C ILE A 35 12.62 -2.74 0.46
N PRO A 36 13.62 -3.62 0.44
CA PRO A 36 13.54 -4.87 -0.30
C PRO A 36 12.40 -5.74 0.23
N ILE A 37 11.60 -6.35 -0.65
CA ILE A 37 10.49 -7.25 -0.24
C ILE A 37 10.97 -8.48 0.55
N GLN A 38 12.27 -8.81 0.48
CA GLN A 38 12.92 -9.84 1.31
C GLN A 38 12.95 -9.46 2.78
N ASP A 39 12.94 -8.15 3.10
CA ASP A 39 12.81 -7.67 4.46
C ASP A 39 11.41 -7.87 5.02
N LEU A 40 10.42 -8.33 4.25
CA LEU A 40 9.16 -8.87 4.80
C LEU A 40 9.35 -10.33 5.21
N ASN A 41 10.20 -10.58 6.22
CA ASN A 41 10.56 -11.91 6.73
C ASN A 41 10.29 -12.05 8.24
N GLU A 42 10.60 -13.22 8.81
CA GLU A 42 10.30 -13.53 10.21
C GLU A 42 11.00 -12.64 11.23
N ASN A 43 12.25 -12.25 10.98
CA ASN A 43 13.01 -11.47 11.94
C ASN A 43 12.47 -10.04 12.05
N THR A 44 12.28 -9.40 10.90
CA THR A 44 11.81 -8.02 10.76
C THR A 44 10.33 -7.86 11.07
N MET A 45 9.51 -8.89 10.82
CA MET A 45 8.07 -8.88 11.11
C MET A 45 7.70 -9.52 12.46
N SER A 46 8.67 -9.89 13.30
CA SER A 46 8.45 -10.59 14.57
C SER A 46 7.40 -9.94 15.48
N HIS A 47 7.29 -8.61 15.49
CA HIS A 47 6.31 -7.87 16.30
C HIS A 47 4.89 -7.85 15.74
N VAL A 48 4.72 -8.05 14.44
CA VAL A 48 3.40 -8.20 13.81
C VAL A 48 2.99 -9.66 13.64
N LYS A 49 3.92 -10.59 13.92
CA LYS A 49 3.70 -12.05 13.99
C LYS A 49 3.19 -12.53 15.35
N THR A 50 2.58 -11.65 16.13
CA THR A 50 1.91 -11.99 17.39
C THR A 50 0.79 -13.00 17.19
N ASP A 51 0.02 -12.85 16.11
CA ASP A 51 -0.94 -13.84 15.64
C ASP A 51 -1.16 -13.73 14.11
N PRO A 52 -1.66 -14.78 13.43
CA PRO A 52 -1.86 -14.78 11.98
C PRO A 52 -2.74 -13.63 11.46
N TRP A 53 -3.73 -13.20 12.24
CA TRP A 53 -4.60 -12.09 11.85
C TRP A 53 -3.89 -10.75 11.96
N HIS A 54 -3.07 -10.53 12.98
CA HIS A 54 -2.30 -9.27 13.10
C HIS A 54 -1.34 -9.10 11.92
N THR A 55 -0.62 -10.16 11.55
CA THR A 55 0.25 -10.16 10.36
C THR A 55 -0.53 -9.89 9.08
N MET A 56 -1.69 -10.53 8.92
CA MET A 56 -2.53 -10.35 7.74
C MET A 56 -2.98 -8.89 7.59
N ARG A 57 -3.44 -8.26 8.67
CA ARG A 57 -3.87 -6.85 8.66
C ARG A 57 -2.71 -5.92 8.31
N PHE A 58 -1.52 -6.16 8.87
CA PHE A 58 -0.31 -5.40 8.54
C PHE A 58 0.01 -5.45 7.05
N LEU A 59 0.06 -6.66 6.47
CA LEU A 59 0.40 -6.87 5.07
C LEU A 59 -0.65 -6.29 4.11
N TYR A 60 -1.93 -6.36 4.45
CA TYR A 60 -2.97 -5.70 3.64
C TYR A 60 -2.88 -4.19 3.68
N CYS A 61 -2.74 -3.57 4.86
CA CYS A 61 -2.51 -2.12 4.93
C CYS A 61 -1.26 -1.72 4.14
N LEU A 62 -0.16 -2.47 4.30
CA LEU A 62 1.08 -2.20 3.57
C LEU A 62 0.87 -2.26 2.05
N ALA A 63 0.22 -3.31 1.54
CA ALA A 63 -0.11 -3.45 0.13
C ALA A 63 -0.90 -2.24 -0.41
N PHE A 64 -1.95 -1.81 0.29
CA PHE A 64 -2.75 -0.67 -0.14
C PHE A 64 -1.98 0.66 -0.11
N THR A 65 -1.12 0.88 0.90
CA THR A 65 -0.28 2.09 0.93
C THR A 65 0.73 2.15 -0.23
N ILE A 66 1.29 0.99 -0.61
CA ILE A 66 2.21 0.89 -1.75
C ILE A 66 1.47 1.06 -3.07
N LEU A 67 0.26 0.48 -3.19
CA LEU A 67 -0.59 0.65 -4.37
C LEU A 67 -0.82 2.13 -4.68
N ILE A 68 -1.29 2.90 -3.69
CA ILE A 68 -1.59 4.31 -3.93
C ILE A 68 -0.33 5.15 -4.14
N ASP A 69 0.79 4.82 -3.47
CA ASP A 69 2.09 5.45 -3.73
C ASP A 69 2.53 5.26 -5.18
N GLN A 70 2.47 4.03 -5.67
CA GLN A 70 2.86 3.69 -7.04
C GLN A 70 1.96 4.36 -8.08
N VAL A 71 0.64 4.40 -7.85
CA VAL A 71 -0.31 5.10 -8.73
C VAL A 71 0.01 6.60 -8.78
N MET A 72 0.24 7.23 -7.64
CA MET A 72 0.58 8.65 -7.57
C MET A 72 1.93 8.95 -8.23
N TYR A 73 2.94 8.12 -7.99
CA TYR A 73 4.27 8.27 -8.60
C TYR A 73 4.20 8.14 -10.13
N THR A 74 3.41 7.19 -10.63
CA THR A 74 3.34 6.83 -12.06
C THR A 74 2.50 7.82 -12.86
N TYR A 75 1.29 8.15 -12.38
CA TYR A 75 0.31 8.90 -13.16
C TYR A 75 0.20 10.38 -12.75
N PHE A 76 0.63 10.73 -11.53
CA PHE A 76 0.44 12.07 -10.96
C PHE A 76 1.76 12.65 -10.42
N LYS A 77 2.85 12.45 -11.18
CA LYS A 77 4.22 12.83 -10.80
C LYS A 77 4.36 14.27 -10.30
N ASN A 78 3.65 15.22 -10.90
CA ASN A 78 3.70 16.64 -10.52
C ASN A 78 3.17 16.90 -9.10
N GLU A 79 2.28 16.05 -8.60
CA GLU A 79 1.68 16.17 -7.27
C GLU A 79 2.25 15.16 -6.27
N TYR A 80 3.07 14.22 -6.77
CA TYR A 80 3.65 13.16 -5.98
C TYR A 80 4.45 13.67 -4.78
N GLY A 81 5.25 14.72 -4.95
CA GLY A 81 6.02 15.30 -3.83
C GLY A 81 5.13 15.80 -2.68
N LYS A 82 4.00 16.45 -2.99
CA LYS A 82 3.02 16.85 -1.99
C LYS A 82 2.36 15.61 -1.35
N PHE A 83 1.91 14.67 -2.17
CA PHE A 83 1.28 13.42 -1.71
C PHE A 83 2.18 12.69 -0.71
N GLN A 84 3.42 12.44 -1.10
CA GLN A 84 4.42 11.76 -0.28
C GLN A 84 4.70 12.52 1.02
N SER A 85 4.84 13.84 0.98
CA SER A 85 5.10 14.63 2.20
C SER A 85 3.99 14.51 3.26
N ILE A 86 2.77 14.17 2.83
CA ILE A 86 1.61 14.00 3.70
C ILE A 86 1.52 12.54 4.18
N THR A 87 1.70 11.58 3.27
CA THR A 87 1.43 10.17 3.55
C THR A 87 2.63 9.45 4.14
N LEU A 88 3.85 9.83 3.76
CA LEU A 88 5.09 9.14 4.09
C LEU A 88 4.96 7.63 3.85
N TYR A 89 4.25 7.24 2.78
CA TYR A 89 4.07 5.83 2.45
C TYR A 89 5.37 5.22 1.95
N PRO A 90 5.60 3.94 2.26
CA PRO A 90 6.85 3.28 1.91
C PRO A 90 6.93 2.94 0.44
N LYS A 91 8.18 2.79 -0.01
CA LYS A 91 8.52 2.17 -1.28
C LYS A 91 9.09 0.80 -1.02
N ILE A 92 8.56 -0.21 -1.70
CA ILE A 92 9.04 -1.58 -1.63
C ILE A 92 9.45 -2.02 -3.03
N GLU A 93 10.58 -2.70 -3.12
CA GLU A 93 11.12 -3.22 -4.39
C GLU A 93 11.50 -4.70 -4.31
N TYR A 94 11.65 -5.32 -5.47
CA TYR A 94 12.22 -6.66 -5.55
C TYR A 94 13.74 -6.60 -5.45
N CYS A 95 14.32 -7.25 -4.43
CA CYS A 95 15.78 -7.23 -4.22
C CYS A 95 16.30 -5.79 -4.04
N ILE A 96 17.49 -5.50 -4.59
CA ILE A 96 18.04 -4.15 -4.74
C ILE A 96 18.12 -3.87 -6.24
N SER A 97 17.00 -3.51 -6.85
CA SER A 97 16.87 -3.51 -8.32
C SER A 97 16.23 -2.28 -8.95
N ASN A 98 15.69 -1.34 -8.15
CA ASN A 98 14.80 -0.27 -8.62
C ASN A 98 13.46 -0.75 -9.20
N MET A 99 13.14 -2.05 -9.13
CA MET A 99 11.85 -2.57 -9.57
C MET A 99 10.87 -2.61 -8.41
N ASN A 100 9.89 -1.71 -8.44
CA ASN A 100 8.81 -1.66 -7.47
C ASN A 100 8.12 -3.02 -7.32
N ALA A 101 7.94 -3.44 -6.07
CA ALA A 101 7.22 -4.65 -5.73
C ALA A 101 5.73 -4.47 -6.01
N ARG A 102 5.09 -5.47 -6.58
CA ARG A 102 3.63 -5.44 -6.80
C ARG A 102 2.90 -5.48 -5.45
N PRO A 103 1.93 -4.59 -5.21
CA PRO A 103 1.10 -4.61 -3.99
C PRO A 103 0.48 -5.99 -3.72
N TRP A 104 0.07 -6.68 -4.78
CA TRP A 104 -0.61 -7.97 -4.67
C TRP A 104 0.30 -9.13 -4.27
N ASP A 105 1.61 -9.03 -4.51
CA ASP A 105 2.58 -10.01 -4.00
C ASP A 105 2.71 -9.90 -2.47
N ILE A 106 2.52 -8.69 -1.94
CA ILE A 106 2.50 -8.44 -0.48
C ILE A 106 1.18 -8.95 0.10
N ALA A 107 0.05 -8.66 -0.54
CA ALA A 107 -1.26 -9.16 -0.12
C ALA A 107 -1.33 -10.70 -0.17
N GLN A 108 -0.70 -11.33 -1.16
CA GLN A 108 -0.66 -12.79 -1.28
C GLN A 108 0.04 -13.46 -0.08
N ARG A 109 1.06 -12.81 0.51
CA ARG A 109 1.73 -13.31 1.73
C ARG A 109 0.81 -13.30 2.96
N ALA A 110 -0.22 -12.46 2.96
CA ALA A 110 -1.21 -12.39 4.04
C ALA A 110 -2.21 -13.56 3.97
N GLY A 111 -2.64 -13.91 2.75
CA GLY A 111 -3.62 -14.95 2.46
C GLY A 111 -5.07 -14.58 2.84
N GLY A 112 -6.05 -15.30 2.29
CA GLY A 112 -7.47 -15.13 2.64
C GLY A 112 -8.20 -14.01 1.89
N LEU A 113 -8.77 -14.34 0.72
CA LEU A 113 -9.44 -13.40 -0.19
C LEU A 113 -10.66 -12.70 0.42
N THR A 114 -11.48 -13.39 1.20
CA THR A 114 -12.67 -12.79 1.85
C THR A 114 -12.29 -11.70 2.84
N THR A 115 -11.16 -11.83 3.53
CA THR A 115 -10.68 -10.79 4.43
C THR A 115 -10.13 -9.61 3.63
N PHE A 116 -9.42 -9.86 2.53
CA PHE A 116 -8.94 -8.81 1.63
C PHE A 116 -10.08 -7.93 1.10
N GLU A 117 -11.22 -8.52 0.74
CA GLU A 117 -12.38 -7.77 0.24
C GLU A 117 -12.81 -6.63 1.19
N LYS A 118 -12.81 -6.88 2.51
CA LYS A 118 -13.12 -5.87 3.52
C LYS A 118 -12.09 -4.75 3.57
N PHE A 119 -10.82 -5.07 3.33
CA PHE A 119 -9.74 -4.08 3.23
C PHE A 119 -9.86 -3.25 1.95
N ALA A 120 -10.22 -3.87 0.82
CA ALA A 120 -10.47 -3.17 -0.43
C ALA A 120 -11.62 -2.17 -0.29
N ASP A 121 -12.74 -2.58 0.32
CA ASP A 121 -13.87 -1.69 0.61
C ASP A 121 -13.46 -0.49 1.47
N PHE A 122 -12.73 -0.75 2.56
CA PHE A 122 -12.22 0.30 3.43
C PHE A 122 -11.27 1.27 2.70
N PHE A 123 -10.26 0.76 2.00
CA PHE A 123 -9.25 1.61 1.36
C PHE A 123 -9.81 2.40 0.17
N ASN A 124 -10.78 1.86 -0.57
CA ASN A 124 -11.47 2.64 -1.60
C ASN A 124 -12.16 3.87 -1.02
N GLN A 125 -12.83 3.71 0.12
CA GLN A 125 -13.47 4.82 0.82
C GLN A 125 -12.42 5.78 1.43
N ASP A 126 -11.37 5.26 2.05
CA ASP A 126 -10.29 6.07 2.65
C ASP A 126 -9.56 6.91 1.58
N PHE A 127 -9.28 6.33 0.42
CA PHE A 127 -8.67 7.06 -0.71
C PHE A 127 -9.61 8.16 -1.21
N LYS A 128 -10.89 7.86 -1.42
CA LYS A 128 -11.88 8.86 -1.83
C LYS A 128 -11.90 10.05 -0.87
N GLU A 129 -12.06 9.79 0.42
CA GLU A 129 -12.06 10.83 1.47
C GLU A 129 -10.75 11.62 1.50
N PHE A 130 -9.61 10.94 1.36
CA PHE A 130 -8.30 11.57 1.30
C PHE A 130 -8.18 12.54 0.12
N PHE A 131 -8.52 12.10 -1.09
CA PHE A 131 -8.38 12.92 -2.29
C PHE A 131 -9.38 14.08 -2.34
N GLU A 132 -10.59 13.89 -1.82
CA GLU A 132 -11.58 14.96 -1.65
C GLU A 132 -11.09 16.03 -0.65
N LYS A 133 -10.39 15.62 0.41
CA LYS A 133 -9.86 16.54 1.44
C LYS A 133 -8.60 17.29 1.00
N GLN A 134 -7.66 16.63 0.33
CA GLN A 134 -6.34 17.22 0.03
C GLN A 134 -6.33 18.20 -1.15
N ASN A 135 -7.39 18.20 -1.96
CA ASN A 135 -7.60 19.07 -3.11
C ASN A 135 -6.38 19.16 -4.04
N PHE A 136 -6.03 18.02 -4.67
CA PHE A 136 -5.00 17.96 -5.70
C PHE A 136 -5.58 18.43 -7.05
N PRO A 137 -5.04 19.49 -7.68
CA PRO A 137 -5.50 19.97 -8.99
C PRO A 137 -5.64 18.89 -10.08
N SER A 138 -4.70 17.94 -10.15
CA SER A 138 -4.64 16.94 -11.22
C SER A 138 -5.07 15.54 -10.77
N ALA A 139 -4.81 15.16 -9.53
CA ALA A 139 -5.12 13.86 -8.93
C ALA A 139 -6.37 13.91 -8.05
N ASN A 140 -7.51 14.34 -8.59
CA ASN A 140 -8.77 14.16 -7.88
C ASN A 140 -9.19 12.68 -7.86
N TRP A 141 -10.09 12.30 -6.95
CA TRP A 141 -10.51 10.91 -6.78
C TRP A 141 -10.98 10.26 -8.08
N MET A 142 -11.76 10.96 -8.90
CA MET A 142 -12.27 10.41 -10.17
C MET A 142 -11.16 10.01 -11.13
N LYS A 143 -10.13 10.85 -11.27
CA LYS A 143 -8.96 10.57 -12.12
C LYS A 143 -8.08 9.47 -11.54
N VAL A 144 -7.85 9.47 -10.22
CA VAL A 144 -7.09 8.41 -9.53
C VAL A 144 -7.76 7.05 -9.72
N ARG A 145 -9.08 7.01 -9.52
CA ARG A 145 -9.91 5.82 -9.76
C ARG A 145 -9.85 5.36 -11.22
N GLU A 146 -9.96 6.28 -12.16
CA GLU A 146 -9.89 5.97 -13.59
C GLU A 146 -8.55 5.33 -13.98
N VAL A 147 -7.43 5.89 -13.54
CA VAL A 147 -6.11 5.31 -13.86
C VAL A 147 -5.93 3.94 -13.20
N MET A 148 -6.38 3.75 -11.95
CA MET A 148 -6.34 2.45 -11.28
C MET A 148 -7.14 1.38 -12.02
N LEU A 149 -8.33 1.71 -12.55
CA LEU A 149 -9.16 0.78 -13.31
C LEU A 149 -8.61 0.44 -14.70
N ASN A 150 -7.81 1.34 -15.27
CA ASN A 150 -7.20 1.17 -16.59
C ASN A 150 -5.78 0.58 -16.53
N ASP A 151 -5.15 0.58 -15.37
CA ASP A 151 -3.85 -0.03 -15.15
C ASP A 151 -3.99 -1.56 -15.01
N LYS A 152 -3.35 -2.28 -15.96
CA LYS A 152 -3.38 -3.73 -16.02
C LYS A 152 -2.69 -4.37 -14.82
N ASP A 153 -1.64 -3.76 -14.29
CA ASP A 153 -0.92 -4.30 -13.14
C ASP A 153 -1.76 -4.16 -11.86
N VAL A 154 -2.50 -3.04 -11.72
CA VAL A 154 -3.44 -2.82 -10.61
C VAL A 154 -4.58 -3.83 -10.62
N CYS A 155 -5.19 -4.12 -11.78
CA CYS A 155 -6.28 -5.11 -11.85
C CYS A 155 -5.81 -6.56 -12.07
N SER A 156 -4.52 -6.85 -11.92
CA SER A 156 -3.96 -8.18 -12.17
C SER A 156 -4.17 -9.16 -11.00
N GLY A 157 -4.39 -10.44 -11.34
CA GLY A 157 -4.56 -11.53 -10.36
C GLY A 157 -5.84 -11.42 -9.53
N SER A 158 -6.05 -12.38 -8.62
CA SER A 158 -7.27 -12.45 -7.82
C SER A 158 -7.46 -11.26 -6.88
N PHE A 159 -6.38 -10.76 -6.27
CA PHE A 159 -6.41 -9.58 -5.41
C PHE A 159 -6.72 -8.30 -6.20
N GLY A 160 -6.07 -8.10 -7.35
CA GLY A 160 -6.34 -6.95 -8.21
C GLY A 160 -7.75 -6.95 -8.78
N GLN A 161 -8.27 -8.12 -9.17
CA GLN A 161 -9.68 -8.26 -9.60
C GLN A 161 -10.66 -7.88 -8.49
N ILE A 162 -10.50 -8.43 -7.27
CA ILE A 162 -11.35 -8.06 -6.13
C ILE A 162 -11.28 -6.56 -5.87
N PHE A 163 -10.08 -5.98 -5.85
CA PHE A 163 -9.90 -4.55 -5.65
C PHE A 163 -10.64 -3.72 -6.72
N CYS A 164 -10.42 -4.03 -8.01
CA CYS A 164 -11.05 -3.29 -9.10
C CYS A 164 -12.57 -3.48 -9.14
N ASP A 165 -13.09 -4.65 -8.77
CA ASP A 165 -14.54 -4.89 -8.66
C ASP A 165 -15.17 -4.00 -7.59
N LYS A 166 -14.51 -3.84 -6.44
CA LYS A 166 -14.94 -2.89 -5.39
C LYS A 166 -14.78 -1.44 -5.81
N LEU A 167 -13.69 -1.11 -6.48
CA LEU A 167 -13.43 0.24 -6.95
C LEU A 167 -14.47 0.70 -7.99
N ARG A 168 -15.03 -0.24 -8.78
CA ARG A 168 -16.14 0.06 -9.69
C ARG A 168 -17.43 0.45 -8.95
N GLN A 169 -17.61 0.01 -7.71
CA GLN A 169 -18.81 0.23 -6.88
C GLN A 169 -18.73 1.49 -6.00
N SER A 170 -17.54 2.08 -5.82
CA SER A 170 -17.25 3.24 -4.94
C SER A 170 -17.38 4.63 -5.60
#